data_AF-A0A0T2QFV1-F1
#
_entry.id   AF-A0A0T2QFV1-F1
#
_cell.length_a   1.000
_cell.length_b   1.000
_cell.length_c   1.000
_cell.angle_alpha   90.00
_cell.angle_beta   90.00
_cell.angle_gamma   90.00
#
_symmetry.space_group_name_H-M   'P 1'
#
loop_
_entity.id
_entity.type
_entity.pdbx_description
1 polymer ?
#
loop_
_entity_poly.entity_id
_entity_poly.type
_entity_poly.pdbx_seq_one_letter_code
_entity_poly.pdbx_strand_id
1 'polypeptide(L)' 'MGELTSKAKGLANEAIGKAKQGSDDPAKRAEGRAQERKGEAQNLKGSVQGALGDKI' A
#
# COMPACT_ATOMS: atom_id res chain seq x y z
N MET A 1 7.23 -12.98 -3.76
CA MET A 1 6.21 -12.23 -4.51
C MET A 1 6.95 -11.28 -5.42
N GLY A 2 6.64 -11.26 -6.72
CA GLY A 2 7.28 -10.34 -7.66
C GLY A 2 6.83 -8.88 -7.44
N GLU A 3 7.56 -7.93 -8.03
CA GLU A 3 7.27 -6.49 -7.96
C GLU A 3 5.81 -6.17 -8.26
N LEU A 4 5.25 -6.76 -9.33
CA LEU A 4 3.87 -6.51 -9.76
C LEU A 4 2.83 -6.89 -8.70
N THR A 5 3.01 -8.04 -8.04
CA THR A 5 2.11 -8.48 -6.97
C THR A 5 2.21 -7.58 -5.74
N SER A 6 3.43 -7.14 -5.39
CA SER A 6 3.66 -6.24 -4.26
C SER A 6 3.06 -4.86 -4.52
N LYS A 7 3.21 -4.32 -5.74
CA LYS A 7 2.61 -3.04 -6.15
C LYS A 7 1.08 -3.10 -6.19
N ALA A 8 0.51 -4.18 -6.74
CA ALA A 8 -0.95 -4.37 -6.77
C ALA A 8 -1.55 -4.38 -5.36
N LYS A 9 -0.90 -5.07 -4.41
CA LYS A 9 -1.33 -5.04 -3.00
C LYS A 9 -1.12 -3.67 -2.34
N GLY A 10 -0.06 -2.95 -2.71
CA GLY A 10 0.17 -1.58 -2.27
C GLY A 10 -0.99 -0.66 -2.65
N LEU A 11 -1.32 -0.62 -3.93
CA LEU A 11 -2.44 0.16 -4.48
C LEU A 11 -3.79 -0.21 -3.85
N ALA A 12 -4.06 -1.51 -3.64
CA ALA A 12 -5.28 -1.95 -3.00
C ALA A 12 -5.41 -1.44 -1.55
N ASN A 13 -4.33 -1.49 -0.77
CA ASN A 13 -4.35 -0.98 0.61
C ASN A 13 -4.46 0.55 0.66
N GLU A 14 -3.84 1.28 -0.26
CA GLU A 14 -4.04 2.73 -0.39
C GLU A 14 -5.48 3.09 -0.74
N ALA A 15 -6.09 2.38 -1.70
CA ALA A 15 -7.46 2.64 -2.11
C ALA A 15 -8.46 2.40 -0.96
N ILE A 16 -8.34 1.28 -0.24
CA ILE A 16 -9.18 1.00 0.93
C ILE A 16 -8.91 2.02 2.04
N GLY A 17 -7.64 2.39 2.24
CA GLY A 17 -7.24 3.40 3.21
C GLY A 17 -7.90 4.76 2.96
N LYS A 18 -7.86 5.25 1.72
CA LYS A 18 -8.51 6.49 1.30
C LYS A 18 -10.03 6.43 1.45
N ALA A 19 -10.64 5.31 1.09
CA ALA A 19 -12.08 5.11 1.27
C ALA A 19 -12.49 5.18 2.76
N LYS A 20 -11.71 4.57 3.65
CA LYS A 20 -11.96 4.62 5.11
C LYS A 20 -11.75 6.01 5.70
N GLN A 21 -10.81 6.79 5.19
CA GLN A 21 -10.58 8.18 5.62
C GLN A 21 -11.73 9.12 5.27
N GLY A 22 -12.53 8.80 4.25
CA GLY A 22 -13.76 9.51 3.92
C GLY A 22 -14.94 9.26 4.87
N SER A 23 -14.80 8.36 5.85
CA SER A 23 -15.87 8.06 6.82
C SER A 23 -15.94 9.11 7.92
N ASP A 24 -17.15 9.36 8.45
CA ASP A 24 -17.36 10.26 9.59
C ASP A 24 -16.85 9.71 10.93
N ASP A 25 -16.59 8.41 10.99
CA ASP A 25 -16.09 7.71 12.17
C ASP A 25 -14.56 7.92 12.36
N PRO A 26 -14.10 8.52 13.48
CA PRO A 26 -12.68 8.75 13.74
C PRO A 26 -11.85 7.46 13.79
N ALA A 27 -12.42 6.33 14.23
CA ALA A 27 -11.72 5.05 14.23
C ALA A 27 -11.47 4.55 12.81
N LYS A 28 -12.48 4.64 11.93
CA LYS A 28 -12.32 4.31 10.51
C LYS A 28 -11.30 5.20 9.83
N ARG A 29 -11.27 6.50 10.14
CA ARG A 29 -10.23 7.39 9.61
C ARG A 29 -8.83 6.97 10.04
N ALA A 30 -8.64 6.59 11.30
CA ALA A 30 -7.35 6.12 11.81
C ALA A 30 -6.92 4.81 11.13
N GLU A 31 -7.82 3.84 11.00
CA GLU A 31 -7.57 2.61 10.24
C GLU A 31 -7.22 2.90 8.78
N GLY A 32 -7.90 3.87 8.16
CA GLY A 32 -7.64 4.26 6.78
C GLY A 32 -6.23 4.79 6.57
N ARG A 33 -5.73 5.65 7.49
CA ARG A 33 -4.33 6.12 7.46
C ARG A 33 -3.33 4.99 7.67
N ALA A 34 -3.67 3.99 8.51
CA ALA A 34 -2.81 2.83 8.72
C ALA A 34 -2.74 1.95 7.47
N GLN A 35 -3.86 1.76 6.77
CA GLN A 35 -3.91 1.01 5.52
C GLN A 35 -3.18 1.72 4.38
N GLU A 36 -3.30 3.05 4.28
CA GLU A 36 -2.54 3.85 3.31
C GLU A 36 -1.03 3.69 3.51
N ARG A 37 -0.52 3.90 4.73
CA ARG A 37 0.90 3.69 5.04
C ARG A 37 1.39 2.27 4.76
N LYS A 38 0.54 1.27 5.02
CA LYS A 38 0.83 -0.13 4.70
C LYS A 38 0.89 -0.36 3.18
N GLY A 39 0.08 0.35 2.40
CA GLY A 39 0.10 0.33 0.94
C GLY A 39 1.38 0.94 0.38
N GLU A 40 1.76 2.12 0.84
CA GLU A 40 3.00 2.81 0.47
C GLU A 40 4.24 1.95 0.76
N ALA A 41 4.30 1.34 1.95
CA ALA A 41 5.40 0.46 2.33
C ALA A 41 5.52 -0.78 1.42
N GLN A 42 4.38 -1.34 0.99
CA GLN A 42 4.37 -2.47 0.04
C GLN A 42 4.78 -2.04 -1.37
N ASN A 43 4.37 -0.85 -1.81
CA ASN A 43 4.80 -0.25 -3.07
C ASN A 43 6.31 -0.03 -3.07
N LEU A 44 6.86 0.58 -2.01
CA LEU A 44 8.29 0.80 -1.84
C LEU A 44 9.06 -0.52 -1.86
N LYS A 45 8.62 -1.52 -1.07
CA LYS A 45 9.25 -2.85 -1.05
C LYS A 45 9.21 -3.52 -2.43
N GLY A 46 8.08 -3.42 -3.13
CA GLY A 46 7.95 -3.94 -4.50
C GLY A 46 8.93 -3.29 -5.46
N SER A 47 9.04 -1.96 -5.44
CA SER A 47 9.97 -1.21 -6.28
C SER A 47 11.44 -1.54 -5.98
N VAL A 48 11.82 -1.69 -4.69
CA VAL A 48 13.18 -2.11 -4.31
C VAL A 48 13.45 -3.54 -4.78
N GLN A 49 12.50 -4.46 -4.64
CA GLN A 49 12.64 -5.83 -5.13
C GLN A 49 12.77 -5.90 -6.65
N GLY A 50 12.00 -5.10 -7.38
CA GLY A 50 12.12 -4.95 -8.84
C GLY A 50 13.49 -4.45 -9.24
N ALA A 51 13.93 -3.33 -8.66
CA ALA A 51 15.22 -2.72 -8.97
C ALA A 51 16.44 -3.59 -8.63
N LEU A 52 16.33 -4.49 -7.64
CA LEU A 52 17.38 -5.45 -7.29
C LEU A 52 17.29 -6.75 -8.10
N GLY A 53 16.08 -7.19 -8.44
CA GLY A 53 15.84 -8.40 -9.25
C GLY A 53 16.14 -8.19 -10.74
N ASP A 54 15.90 -7.00 -11.27
CA ASP A 54 16.26 -6.61 -12.65
C ASP A 54 17.78 -6.42 -12.85
N LYS A 55 18.56 -6.37 -11.76
CA LYS A 55 20.02 -6.16 -11.79
C LYS A 55 20.84 -7.44 -11.68
N ILE A 56 20.21 -8.62 -11.71
CA ILE A 56 20.88 -9.94 -11.74
C ILE A 56 20.70 -10.56 -13.11
#